data_AF-A0A5D4M8Y7-F1
#
_entry.id   AF-A0A5D4M8Y7-F1
#
_cell.length_a   1.000
_cell.length_b   1.000
_cell.length_c   1.000
_cell.angle_alpha   90.00
_cell.angle_beta   90.00
_cell.angle_gamma   90.00
#
_symmetry.space_group_name_H-M   'P 1'
#
loop_
_entity.id
_entity.type
_entity.pdbx_description
1 polymer ?
#
loop_
_entity_poly.entity_id
_entity_poly.type
_entity_poly.pdbx_seq_one_letter_code
_entity_poly.pdbx_strand_id
1 'polypeptide(L)'
;MEKLRDPRRYDLDWMKVIATLLVFLYHCSMFFNPFDWHVKNNVLDTSVILAFSLLIGTWIMPIFFMISGISSHYSLQKRSMGTYMKERLLRLGIPLIFGVLILSPPQVYIERVDNNQFTGSFLDFLPQAYKGLYLEIGGTGNFAFVGLHLWYLLALILFSLVTMHLFKKSKSIKNVTPLHLILLHIALIAVKRPQFLKTQFQSINHRLFLVTSLF
;
A
#
# COMPACT_ATOMS: atom_id res chain seq x y z
N MET A 1 -39.30 20.59 11.77
CA MET A 1 -37.93 20.52 12.32
C MET A 1 -37.00 20.17 11.16
N GLU A 2 -36.34 21.16 10.59
CA GLU A 2 -35.46 20.98 9.42
C GLU A 2 -34.21 20.21 9.86
N LYS A 3 -34.01 19.01 9.31
CA LYS A 3 -32.85 18.18 9.61
C LYS A 3 -31.64 18.83 8.93
N LEU A 4 -30.95 19.73 9.64
CA LEU A 4 -29.71 20.35 9.16
C LEU A 4 -28.80 19.26 8.62
N ARG A 5 -28.59 19.27 7.29
CA ARG A 5 -27.66 18.33 6.65
C ARG A 5 -26.29 18.64 7.18
N ASP A 6 -25.75 17.71 7.94
CA ASP A 6 -24.39 17.73 8.44
C ASP A 6 -23.42 18.12 7.30
N PRO A 7 -22.70 19.25 7.41
CA PRO A 7 -21.97 19.84 6.29
C PRO A 7 -20.88 18.89 5.76
N ARG A 8 -20.70 18.88 4.44
CA ARG A 8 -19.65 18.08 3.79
C ARG A 8 -18.28 18.51 4.31
N ARG A 9 -17.47 17.52 4.68
CA ARG A 9 -16.12 17.69 5.23
C ARG A 9 -15.09 17.86 4.11
N TYR A 10 -15.00 19.08 3.58
CA TYR A 10 -14.06 19.43 2.51
C TYR A 10 -12.59 19.27 2.92
N ASP A 11 -12.29 19.44 4.21
CA ASP A 11 -10.99 19.17 4.82
C ASP A 11 -10.52 17.74 4.53
N LEU A 12 -11.37 16.74 4.80
CA LEU A 12 -11.05 15.34 4.56
C LEU A 12 -10.93 14.99 3.07
N ASP A 13 -11.70 15.66 2.22
CA ASP A 13 -11.65 15.45 0.78
C ASP A 13 -10.34 15.99 0.19
N TRP A 14 -9.92 17.20 0.59
CA TRP A 14 -8.62 17.76 0.18
C TRP A 14 -7.43 16.95 0.70
N MET A 15 -7.49 16.46 1.94
CA MET A 15 -6.45 15.57 2.47
C MET A 15 -6.27 14.32 1.60
N LYS A 16 -7.37 13.72 1.11
CA LYS A 16 -7.29 12.57 0.19
C LYS A 16 -6.65 12.93 -1.13
N VAL A 17 -7.01 14.07 -1.70
CA VAL A 17 -6.45 14.55 -2.98
C VAL A 17 -4.95 14.74 -2.85
N ILE A 18 -4.50 15.45 -1.82
CA ILE A 18 -3.07 15.70 -1.58
C ILE A 18 -2.33 14.38 -1.30
N ALA A 19 -2.88 13.50 -0.45
CA ALA A 19 -2.28 12.21 -0.17
C ALA A 19 -2.18 11.33 -1.44
N THR A 20 -3.18 11.39 -2.32
CA THR A 20 -3.19 10.64 -3.59
C THR A 20 -2.16 11.20 -4.56
N LEU A 21 -2.00 12.52 -4.63
CA LEU A 21 -0.96 13.14 -5.44
C LEU A 21 0.45 12.78 -4.92
N LEU A 22 0.66 12.84 -3.61
CA LEU A 22 1.96 12.51 -3.01
C LEU A 22 2.30 11.04 -3.19
N VAL A 23 1.33 10.13 -3.03
CA VAL A 23 1.59 8.71 -3.26
C VAL A 23 1.87 8.42 -4.73
N PHE A 24 1.21 9.12 -5.66
CA PHE A 24 1.53 9.02 -7.08
C PHE A 24 2.98 9.43 -7.36
N LEU A 25 3.42 10.59 -6.85
CA LEU A 25 4.81 11.05 -6.99
C LEU A 25 5.81 10.10 -6.33
N TYR A 26 5.44 9.50 -5.19
CA TYR A 26 6.25 8.46 -4.54
C TYR A 26 6.44 7.24 -5.45
N HIS A 27 5.40 6.75 -6.12
CA HIS A 27 5.55 5.62 -7.05
C HIS A 27 6.44 5.99 -8.25
N CYS A 28 6.37 7.24 -8.73
CA CYS A 28 7.28 7.72 -9.77
C CYS A 28 8.74 7.79 -9.27
N SER A 29 8.98 8.19 -8.02
CA SER A 29 10.33 8.26 -7.45
C SER A 29 10.96 6.88 -7.23
N MET A 30 10.15 5.83 -7.07
CA MET A 30 10.63 4.45 -6.89
C MET A 30 11.43 3.90 -8.08
N PHE A 31 11.27 4.43 -9.30
CA PHE A 31 12.09 4.02 -10.44
C PHE A 31 13.55 4.46 -10.32
N PHE A 32 13.79 5.58 -9.62
CA PHE A 32 15.09 6.26 -9.59
C PHE A 32 15.84 6.12 -8.26
N ASN A 33 15.17 5.73 -7.17
CA ASN A 33 15.84 5.54 -5.89
C ASN A 33 16.57 4.17 -5.81
N PRO A 34 17.30 3.81 -4.75
CA PRO A 34 17.98 2.51 -4.65
C PRO A 34 17.12 1.36 -4.08
N PHE A 35 15.83 1.55 -3.82
CA PHE A 35 14.97 0.49 -3.27
C PHE A 35 14.51 -0.49 -4.35
N ASP A 36 14.21 -1.72 -3.92
CA ASP A 36 13.63 -2.75 -4.79
C ASP A 36 12.29 -2.28 -5.37
N TRP A 37 12.13 -2.46 -6.68
CA TRP A 37 10.94 -2.09 -7.42
C TRP A 37 10.82 -2.95 -8.67
N HIS A 38 9.64 -2.96 -9.29
CA HIS A 38 9.34 -3.77 -10.47
C HIS A 38 10.28 -3.51 -11.66
N VAL A 39 10.67 -2.25 -11.83
CA VAL A 39 11.54 -1.79 -12.92
C VAL A 39 12.38 -0.63 -12.38
N LYS A 40 13.65 -0.58 -12.77
CA LYS A 40 14.60 0.45 -12.33
C LYS A 40 15.19 1.20 -13.51
N ASN A 41 15.52 2.47 -13.28
CA ASN A 41 16.36 3.20 -14.20
C ASN A 41 17.83 2.75 -14.06
N ASN A 42 18.60 2.84 -15.16
CA ASN A 42 20.03 2.53 -15.15
C ASN A 42 20.84 3.45 -14.23
N VAL A 43 20.38 4.70 -14.07
CA VAL A 43 21.00 5.69 -13.18
C VAL A 43 20.11 5.90 -11.97
N LEU A 44 20.65 5.65 -10.78
CA LEU A 44 19.93 5.76 -9.51
C LEU A 44 20.41 7.00 -8.73
N ASP A 45 19.47 7.67 -8.07
CA ASP A 45 19.72 8.79 -7.16
C ASP A 45 19.64 8.33 -5.70
N THR A 46 20.75 8.50 -4.99
CA THR A 46 20.89 8.17 -3.56
C THR A 46 20.80 9.40 -2.66
N SER A 47 20.29 10.52 -3.17
CA SER A 47 20.30 11.81 -2.50
C SER A 47 18.88 12.35 -2.36
N VAL A 48 18.43 13.22 -3.26
CA VAL A 48 17.16 13.97 -3.14
C VAL A 48 15.97 13.03 -3.33
N ILE A 49 16.02 12.15 -4.32
CA ILE A 49 14.93 11.22 -4.63
C ILE A 49 14.81 10.16 -3.54
N LEU A 50 15.93 9.67 -3.03
CA LEU A 50 15.95 8.76 -1.88
C LEU A 50 15.34 9.43 -0.64
N ALA A 51 15.75 10.65 -0.31
CA ALA A 51 15.23 11.39 0.83
C ALA A 51 13.71 11.63 0.70
N PHE A 52 13.25 12.04 -0.48
CA PHE A 52 11.83 12.20 -0.76
C PHE A 52 11.06 10.89 -0.59
N SER A 53 11.57 9.79 -1.14
CA SER A 53 10.93 8.47 -1.03
C SER A 53 10.80 8.02 0.42
N LEU A 54 11.87 8.15 1.21
CA LEU A 54 11.86 7.83 2.64
C LEU A 54 10.85 8.68 3.42
N LEU A 55 10.82 9.98 3.14
CA LEU A 55 9.93 10.91 3.81
C LEU A 55 8.47 10.52 3.56
N ILE A 56 8.05 10.38 2.30
CA ILE A 56 6.66 10.07 1.95
C ILE A 56 6.26 8.66 2.39
N GLY A 57 7.13 7.67 2.15
CA GLY A 57 6.85 6.26 2.46
C GLY A 57 6.60 5.98 3.94
N THR A 58 7.10 6.84 4.83
CA THR A 58 6.98 6.64 6.29
C THR A 58 5.56 6.91 6.82
N TRP A 59 4.87 7.92 6.30
CA TRP A 59 3.61 8.42 6.90
C TRP A 59 2.39 8.34 5.98
N ILE A 60 2.58 8.17 4.67
CA ILE A 60 1.48 8.28 3.70
C ILE A 60 0.38 7.25 3.94
N MET A 61 0.75 5.99 4.19
CA MET A 61 -0.23 4.92 4.45
C MET A 61 -0.99 5.12 5.78
N PRO A 62 -0.34 5.44 6.91
CA PRO A 62 -1.04 5.83 8.14
C PRO A 62 -2.10 6.92 7.93
N ILE A 63 -1.80 7.96 7.15
CA ILE A 63 -2.77 9.03 6.84
C ILE A 63 -3.97 8.49 6.07
N PHE A 64 -3.73 7.66 5.05
CA PHE A 64 -4.79 7.01 4.29
C PHE A 64 -5.71 6.15 5.17
N PHE A 65 -5.14 5.33 6.07
CA PHE A 65 -5.91 4.54 7.03
C PHE A 65 -6.72 5.41 7.99
N MET A 66 -6.12 6.49 8.52
CA MET A 66 -6.80 7.43 9.40
C MET A 66 -8.01 8.07 8.72
N ILE A 67 -7.82 8.63 7.52
CA ILE A 67 -8.90 9.26 6.75
C ILE A 67 -10.01 8.26 6.43
N SER A 68 -9.64 7.04 6.06
CA SER A 68 -10.58 5.95 5.79
C SER A 68 -11.38 5.59 7.05
N GLY A 69 -10.74 5.52 8.22
CA GLY A 69 -11.39 5.27 9.51
C GLY A 69 -12.40 6.36 9.87
N ILE A 70 -12.01 7.64 9.77
CA ILE A 70 -12.89 8.78 10.01
C ILE A 70 -14.11 8.74 9.07
N SER A 71 -13.87 8.51 7.77
CA SER A 71 -14.94 8.41 6.78
C SER A 71 -15.90 7.25 7.06
N SER A 72 -15.38 6.13 7.56
CA SER A 72 -16.15 4.94 7.91
C SER A 72 -17.04 5.19 9.12
N HIS A 73 -16.52 5.88 10.15
CA HIS A 73 -17.27 6.26 11.34
C HIS A 73 -18.49 7.13 10.99
N TYR A 74 -18.30 8.21 10.23
CA TYR A 74 -19.41 9.06 9.79
C TYR A 74 -20.41 8.34 8.90
N SER A 75 -19.96 7.42 8.05
CA SER A 75 -20.87 6.65 7.19
C SER A 75 -21.74 5.67 8.00
N LEU A 76 -21.17 5.01 9.02
CA LEU A 76 -21.89 4.07 9.87
C LEU A 76 -22.90 4.74 10.80
N GLN A 77 -22.74 6.03 11.12
CA GLN A 77 -23.76 6.81 11.84
C GLN A 77 -25.03 7.05 11.01
N LYS A 78 -24.91 7.05 9.66
CA LYS A 78 -25.99 7.44 8.75
C LYS A 78 -26.61 6.26 7.98
N ARG A 79 -25.95 5.11 7.94
CA ARG A 79 -26.33 3.94 7.14
C ARG A 79 -26.25 2.64 7.94
N SER A 80 -27.06 1.65 7.57
CA SER A 80 -26.93 0.30 8.11
C SER A 80 -25.57 -0.32 7.74
N MET A 81 -25.09 -1.25 8.56
CA MET A 81 -23.82 -1.96 8.31
C MET A 81 -23.82 -2.71 6.97
N GLY A 82 -24.94 -3.36 6.62
CA GLY A 82 -25.07 -4.10 5.36
C GLY A 82 -25.01 -3.19 4.13
N THR A 83 -25.72 -2.05 4.17
CA THR A 83 -25.66 -1.03 3.11
C THR A 83 -24.25 -0.46 2.96
N TYR A 84 -23.60 -0.14 4.09
CA TYR A 84 -22.22 0.36 4.10
C TYR A 84 -21.24 -0.64 3.46
N MET A 85 -21.32 -1.93 3.81
CA MET A 85 -20.48 -2.97 3.24
C MET A 85 -20.72 -3.17 1.75
N LYS A 86 -21.98 -3.25 1.32
CA LYS A 86 -22.32 -3.40 -0.11
C LYS A 86 -21.75 -2.24 -0.93
N GLU A 87 -22.00 -1.01 -0.50
CA GLU A 87 -21.47 0.17 -1.16
C GLU A 87 -19.93 0.17 -1.23
N ARG A 88 -19.27 -0.26 -0.16
CA ARG A 88 -17.82 -0.28 -0.08
C ARG A 88 -17.20 -1.38 -0.94
N LEU A 89 -17.80 -2.56 -0.99
CA LEU A 89 -17.39 -3.65 -1.87
C LEU A 89 -17.57 -3.27 -3.35
N LEU A 90 -18.65 -2.56 -3.70
CA LEU A 90 -18.83 -2.10 -5.07
C LEU A 90 -17.78 -1.04 -5.45
N ARG A 91 -17.51 -0.07 -4.56
CA ARG A 91 -16.54 1.00 -4.83
C ARG A 91 -15.08 0.58 -4.79
N LEU A 92 -14.71 -0.44 -4.00
CA LEU A 92 -13.32 -0.88 -3.84
C LEU A 92 -13.06 -2.23 -4.52
N GLY A 93 -14.00 -3.17 -4.43
CA GLY A 93 -13.86 -4.52 -4.96
C GLY A 93 -13.88 -4.55 -6.49
N ILE A 94 -14.77 -3.77 -7.13
CA ILE A 94 -14.79 -3.71 -8.61
C ILE A 94 -13.46 -3.15 -9.15
N PRO A 95 -12.96 -1.99 -8.68
CA PRO A 95 -11.64 -1.51 -9.11
C PRO A 95 -10.49 -2.44 -8.76
N LEU A 96 -10.56 -3.15 -7.63
CA LEU A 96 -9.53 -4.13 -7.25
C LEU A 96 -9.51 -5.31 -8.23
N ILE A 97 -10.66 -5.92 -8.53
CA ILE A 97 -10.75 -7.03 -9.48
C ILE A 97 -10.28 -6.58 -10.86
N PHE A 98 -10.72 -5.41 -11.31
CA PHE A 98 -10.25 -4.81 -12.56
C PHE A 98 -8.73 -4.60 -12.54
N GLY A 99 -8.18 -4.07 -11.46
CA GLY A 99 -6.74 -3.87 -11.29
C GLY A 99 -5.96 -5.17 -11.36
N VAL A 100 -6.38 -6.19 -10.61
CA VAL A 100 -5.73 -7.50 -10.58
C VAL A 100 -5.79 -8.20 -11.94
N LEU A 101 -6.94 -8.15 -12.62
CA LEU A 101 -7.13 -8.88 -13.86
C LEU A 101 -6.58 -8.15 -15.08
N ILE A 102 -6.64 -6.81 -15.12
CA ILE A 102 -6.34 -6.04 -16.33
C ILE A 102 -5.09 -5.16 -16.17
N LEU A 103 -4.90 -4.53 -15.01
CA LEU A 103 -3.77 -3.60 -14.82
C LEU A 103 -2.49 -4.27 -14.31
N SER A 104 -2.60 -5.33 -13.52
CA SER A 104 -1.44 -6.05 -13.00
C SER A 104 -0.68 -6.87 -14.07
N PRO A 105 -1.33 -7.57 -15.04
CA PRO A 105 -0.59 -8.34 -16.03
C PRO A 105 0.39 -7.52 -16.87
N PRO A 106 0.06 -6.31 -17.37
CA PRO A 106 1.03 -5.46 -18.05
C PRO A 106 2.22 -5.06 -17.15
N GLN A 107 1.98 -4.78 -15.86
CA GLN A 107 3.06 -4.42 -14.92
C GLN A 107 4.01 -5.61 -14.70
N VAL A 108 3.46 -6.81 -14.45
CA VAL A 108 4.27 -8.02 -14.29
C VAL A 108 4.99 -8.37 -15.59
N TYR A 109 4.36 -8.20 -16.75
CA TYR A 109 5.01 -8.42 -18.04
C TYR A 109 6.26 -7.55 -18.19
N ILE A 110 6.15 -6.24 -17.92
CA ILE A 110 7.30 -5.33 -18.04
C ILE A 110 8.40 -5.74 -17.07
N GLU A 111 8.06 -6.08 -15.81
CA GLU A 111 9.03 -6.61 -14.84
C GLU A 111 9.72 -7.89 -15.35
N ARG A 112 8.98 -8.82 -15.97
CA ARG A 112 9.54 -10.08 -16.48
C ARG A 112 10.48 -9.85 -17.65
N VAL A 113 10.19 -8.87 -18.51
CA VAL A 113 11.08 -8.46 -19.59
C VAL A 113 12.35 -7.79 -19.03
N ASP A 114 12.19 -6.87 -18.08
CA ASP A 114 13.32 -6.17 -17.43
C ASP A 114 14.27 -7.13 -16.70
N ASN A 115 13.72 -8.15 -16.03
CA ASN A 115 14.50 -9.18 -15.34
C ASN A 115 15.03 -10.30 -16.26
N ASN A 116 14.88 -10.20 -17.58
CA ASN A 116 15.25 -11.23 -18.56
C ASN A 116 14.57 -12.60 -18.32
N GLN A 117 13.39 -12.60 -17.69
CA GLN A 117 12.59 -13.79 -17.37
C GLN A 117 11.56 -14.11 -18.46
N PHE A 118 11.34 -13.20 -19.39
CA PHE A 118 10.45 -13.40 -20.53
C PHE A 118 10.96 -12.66 -21.77
N THR A 119 10.77 -13.28 -22.93
CA THR A 119 11.02 -12.67 -24.24
C THR A 119 9.80 -12.90 -25.13
N GLY A 120 9.36 -11.89 -25.86
CA GLY A 120 8.14 -11.94 -26.67
C GLY A 120 7.26 -10.73 -26.48
N SER A 121 6.06 -10.76 -27.06
CA SER A 121 5.08 -9.70 -26.93
C SER A 121 4.19 -9.88 -25.69
N PHE A 122 3.45 -8.84 -25.31
CA PHE A 122 2.47 -8.95 -24.23
C PHE A 122 1.39 -10.01 -24.51
N LEU A 123 1.01 -10.23 -25.77
CA LEU A 123 0.02 -11.25 -26.13
C LEU A 123 0.55 -12.67 -25.88
N ASP A 124 1.86 -12.89 -26.11
CA ASP A 124 2.52 -14.15 -25.80
C ASP A 124 2.61 -14.39 -24.28
N PHE A 125 2.65 -13.31 -23.49
CA PHE A 125 2.65 -13.36 -22.03
C PHE A 125 1.27 -13.67 -21.42
N LEU A 126 0.18 -13.37 -22.12
CA LEU A 126 -1.18 -13.45 -21.56
C LEU A 126 -1.55 -14.86 -21.02
N PRO A 127 -1.22 -15.99 -21.69
CA PRO A 127 -1.51 -17.33 -21.17
C PRO A 127 -0.77 -17.69 -19.88
N GLN A 128 0.33 -16.99 -19.57
CA GLN A 128 1.13 -17.21 -18.37
C GLN A 128 0.96 -16.13 -17.31
N ALA A 129 0.26 -15.04 -17.63
CA ALA A 129 0.02 -13.91 -16.72
C ALA A 129 -0.65 -14.31 -15.40
N TYR A 130 -1.45 -15.38 -15.39
CA TYR A 130 -2.16 -15.86 -14.21
C TYR A 130 -1.59 -17.17 -13.65
N LYS A 131 -0.39 -17.59 -14.10
CA LYS A 131 0.28 -18.79 -13.59
C LYS A 131 1.16 -18.47 -12.39
N GLY A 132 0.97 -19.21 -11.30
CA GLY A 132 1.75 -19.07 -10.07
C GLY A 132 1.44 -17.78 -9.30
N LEU A 133 1.56 -17.82 -7.97
CA LEU A 133 1.32 -16.64 -7.13
C LEU A 133 2.52 -15.69 -7.19
N TYR A 134 2.25 -14.43 -7.49
CA TYR A 134 3.26 -13.38 -7.35
C TYR A 134 3.48 -13.10 -5.85
N LEU A 135 4.65 -13.49 -5.33
CA LEU A 135 5.01 -13.35 -3.92
C LEU A 135 6.11 -12.31 -3.69
N GLU A 136 6.97 -12.11 -4.69
CA GLU A 136 8.13 -11.23 -4.62
C GLU A 136 8.48 -10.69 -6.01
N ILE A 137 9.19 -9.56 -6.03
CA ILE A 137 9.72 -8.95 -7.26
C ILE A 137 10.79 -9.87 -7.83
N GLY A 138 10.69 -10.18 -9.12
CA GLY A 138 11.56 -11.15 -9.79
C GLY A 138 11.26 -12.62 -9.44
N GLY A 139 10.16 -12.91 -8.73
CA GLY A 139 9.75 -14.27 -8.41
C GLY A 139 9.25 -15.06 -9.64
N THR A 140 8.89 -16.33 -9.44
CA THR A 140 8.45 -17.21 -10.54
C THR A 140 6.96 -17.13 -10.88
N GLY A 141 6.14 -16.63 -9.95
CA GLY A 141 4.69 -16.49 -10.15
C GLY A 141 4.31 -15.15 -10.77
N ASN A 142 3.30 -15.16 -11.65
CA ASN A 142 2.85 -13.98 -12.38
C ASN A 142 1.52 -13.42 -11.85
N PHE A 143 0.73 -14.21 -11.13
CA PHE A 143 -0.57 -13.78 -10.66
C PHE A 143 -0.47 -12.87 -9.43
N ALA A 144 -0.51 -11.57 -9.67
CA ALA A 144 -0.52 -10.53 -8.63
C ALA A 144 -1.92 -10.32 -8.02
N PHE A 145 -2.42 -11.33 -7.31
CA PHE A 145 -3.76 -11.33 -6.71
C PHE A 145 -4.01 -10.19 -5.70
N VAL A 146 -2.94 -9.69 -5.07
CA VAL A 146 -3.00 -8.55 -4.13
C VAL A 146 -3.10 -7.20 -4.87
N GLY A 147 -2.83 -7.19 -6.18
CA GLY A 147 -3.03 -6.04 -7.05
C GLY A 147 -1.82 -5.10 -7.15
N LEU A 148 -0.59 -5.56 -6.87
CA LEU A 148 0.62 -4.72 -6.89
C LEU A 148 0.39 -3.40 -6.12
N HIS A 149 0.35 -2.26 -6.81
CA HIS A 149 0.07 -0.94 -6.22
C HIS A 149 -1.34 -0.79 -5.62
N LEU A 150 -2.31 -1.63 -6.02
CA LEU A 150 -3.69 -1.62 -5.53
C LEU A 150 -3.89 -2.38 -4.20
N TRP A 151 -2.82 -2.94 -3.61
CA TRP A 151 -2.90 -3.69 -2.35
C TRP A 151 -3.64 -2.94 -1.23
N TYR A 152 -3.55 -1.61 -1.23
CA TYR A 152 -4.24 -0.77 -0.26
C TYR A 152 -5.77 -0.92 -0.33
N LEU A 153 -6.36 -1.14 -1.52
CA LEU A 153 -7.81 -1.36 -1.67
C LEU A 153 -8.25 -2.67 -1.00
N LEU A 154 -7.47 -3.73 -1.19
CA LEU A 154 -7.71 -5.01 -0.51
C LEU A 154 -7.62 -4.83 1.00
N ALA A 155 -6.58 -4.14 1.49
CA ALA A 155 -6.43 -3.83 2.90
C ALA A 155 -7.66 -3.07 3.42
N LEU A 156 -8.16 -2.05 2.70
CA LEU A 156 -9.36 -1.32 3.09
C LEU A 156 -10.60 -2.21 3.20
N ILE A 157 -10.79 -3.17 2.30
CA ILE A 157 -11.91 -4.12 2.38
C ILE A 157 -11.77 -4.99 3.63
N LEU A 158 -10.59 -5.56 3.86
CA LEU A 158 -10.31 -6.41 5.02
C LEU A 158 -10.49 -5.64 6.35
N PHE A 159 -9.92 -4.45 6.46
CA PHE A 159 -10.11 -3.60 7.64
C PHE A 159 -11.58 -3.24 7.85
N SER A 160 -12.34 -3.02 6.78
CA SER A 160 -13.78 -2.73 6.90
C SER A 160 -14.58 -3.93 7.42
N LEU A 161 -14.22 -5.14 7.02
CA LEU A 161 -14.80 -6.37 7.56
C LEU A 161 -14.44 -6.54 9.03
N VAL A 162 -13.17 -6.38 9.41
CA VAL A 162 -12.71 -6.51 10.80
C VAL A 162 -13.38 -5.47 11.69
N THR A 163 -13.36 -4.20 11.29
CA THR A 163 -13.99 -3.11 12.06
C THR A 163 -15.48 -3.30 12.22
N MET A 164 -16.19 -3.84 11.22
CA MET A 164 -17.61 -4.19 11.36
C MET A 164 -17.84 -5.19 12.50
N HIS A 165 -17.01 -6.23 12.62
CA HIS A 165 -17.12 -7.20 13.71
C HIS A 165 -16.84 -6.56 15.08
N LEU A 166 -15.88 -5.63 15.14
CA LEU A 166 -15.55 -4.89 16.36
C LEU A 166 -16.69 -3.94 16.77
N PHE A 167 -17.29 -3.20 15.83
CA PHE A 167 -18.39 -2.28 16.12
C PHE A 167 -19.67 -2.99 16.57
N LYS A 168 -19.92 -4.22 16.11
CA LYS A 168 -21.05 -5.03 16.59
C LYS A 168 -20.86 -5.50 18.04
N LYS A 169 -19.61 -5.72 18.47
CA LYS A 169 -19.28 -6.22 19.82
C LYS A 169 -18.93 -5.13 20.83
N SER A 170 -18.45 -3.97 20.37
CA SER A 170 -17.97 -2.92 21.25
C SER A 170 -19.11 -1.99 21.67
N LYS A 171 -19.50 -2.06 22.95
CA LYS A 171 -20.03 -0.87 23.63
C LYS A 171 -18.93 0.21 23.59
N SER A 172 -19.33 1.46 23.36
CA SER A 172 -18.48 2.66 23.29
C SER A 172 -17.21 2.54 24.16
N ILE A 173 -16.03 2.49 23.53
CA ILE A 173 -14.75 2.53 24.23
C ILE A 173 -14.59 3.96 24.75
N LYS A 174 -15.03 4.21 25.99
CA LYS A 174 -15.01 5.55 26.59
C LYS A 174 -13.64 5.95 27.12
N ASN A 175 -12.73 4.99 27.37
CA ASN A 175 -11.49 5.21 28.12
C ASN A 175 -10.25 4.71 27.35
N VAL A 176 -9.89 5.35 26.23
CA VAL A 176 -8.58 5.13 25.61
C VAL A 176 -7.60 6.12 26.23
N THR A 177 -6.72 5.66 27.11
CA THR A 177 -5.65 6.51 27.69
C THR A 177 -4.41 6.53 26.79
N PRO A 178 -3.55 7.56 26.87
CA PRO A 178 -2.31 7.64 26.08
C PRO A 178 -1.41 6.39 26.24
N LEU A 179 -1.46 5.76 27.41
CA LEU A 179 -0.74 4.51 27.69
C LEU A 179 -1.17 3.36 26.75
N HIS A 180 -2.47 3.25 26.42
CA HIS A 180 -2.95 2.23 25.48
C HIS A 180 -2.42 2.48 24.07
N LEU A 181 -2.28 3.75 23.67
CA LEU A 181 -1.72 4.12 22.37
C LEU A 181 -0.22 3.82 22.30
N ILE A 182 0.52 4.10 23.38
CA ILE A 182 1.95 3.80 23.51
C ILE A 182 2.17 2.28 23.52
N LEU A 183 1.39 1.52 24.29
CA LEU A 183 1.48 0.05 24.34
C LEU A 183 1.13 -0.59 22.99
N LEU A 184 0.13 -0.07 22.29
CA LEU A 184 -0.19 -0.50 20.92
C LEU A 184 0.96 -0.19 19.97
N HIS A 185 1.58 0.99 20.07
CA HIS A 185 2.75 1.35 19.25
C HIS A 185 3.94 0.42 19.52
N ILE A 186 4.25 0.15 20.80
CA ILE A 186 5.32 -0.77 21.20
C ILE A 186 5.01 -2.19 20.70
N ALA A 187 3.77 -2.66 20.84
CA ALA A 187 3.35 -3.96 20.33
C ALA A 187 3.48 -4.05 18.80
N LEU A 188 3.08 -3.01 18.06
CA LEU A 188 3.22 -2.96 16.61
C LEU A 188 4.69 -2.89 16.17
N ILE A 189 5.55 -2.17 16.91
CA ILE A 189 7.00 -2.13 16.68
C ILE A 189 7.63 -3.50 16.96
N ALA A 190 7.22 -4.16 18.04
CA ALA A 190 7.69 -5.51 18.39
C ALA A 190 7.26 -6.57 17.36
N VAL A 191 6.09 -6.40 16.74
CA VAL A 191 5.61 -7.26 15.64
C VAL A 191 6.34 -6.96 14.33
N LYS A 192 6.87 -5.73 14.14
CA LYS A 192 7.68 -5.36 12.97
C LYS A 192 9.02 -6.11 13.06
N ARG A 193 9.05 -7.30 12.44
CA ARG A 193 10.19 -8.24 12.44
C ARG A 193 11.56 -7.54 12.31
N PRO A 194 12.59 -7.99 13.05
CA PRO A 194 13.98 -7.48 12.99
C PRO A 194 14.73 -7.77 11.67
N GLN A 195 14.03 -8.22 10.61
CA GLN A 195 14.62 -8.42 9.28
C GLN A 195 14.84 -7.11 8.53
N PHE A 196 14.05 -6.06 8.78
CA PHE A 196 14.18 -4.76 8.12
C PHE A 196 15.52 -4.05 8.41
N LEU A 197 16.11 -4.29 9.59
CA LEU A 197 17.42 -3.72 9.95
C LEU A 197 18.58 -4.55 9.35
N LYS A 198 18.44 -5.87 9.21
CA LYS A 198 19.52 -6.71 8.67
C LYS A 198 19.80 -6.43 7.18
N THR A 199 18.76 -6.20 6.37
CA THR A 199 18.93 -5.95 4.93
C THR A 199 19.57 -4.59 4.64
N GLN A 200 19.23 -3.55 5.40
CA GLN A 200 19.86 -2.23 5.24
C GLN A 200 21.35 -2.27 5.63
N PHE A 201 21.69 -2.90 6.77
CA PHE A 201 23.09 -3.00 7.22
C PHE A 201 23.95 -3.94 6.34
N GLN A 202 23.38 -5.02 5.79
CA GLN A 202 24.11 -5.88 4.85
C GLN A 202 24.43 -5.18 3.52
N SER A 203 23.51 -4.35 3.00
CA SER A 203 23.76 -3.59 1.75
C SER A 203 24.83 -2.50 1.92
N ILE A 204 24.96 -1.93 3.12
CA ILE A 204 25.97 -0.92 3.46
C ILE A 204 27.34 -1.59 3.66
N ASN A 205 27.40 -2.74 4.33
CA ASN A 205 28.65 -3.46 4.56
C ASN A 205 29.27 -4.04 3.26
N HIS A 206 28.46 -4.52 2.32
CA HIS A 206 28.97 -4.99 1.02
C HIS A 206 29.56 -3.86 0.17
N ARG A 207 29.07 -2.61 0.32
CA ARG A 207 29.59 -1.44 -0.41
C ARG A 207 30.86 -0.87 0.23
N LEU A 208 31.00 -0.93 1.57
CA LEU A 208 32.27 -0.57 2.22
C LEU A 208 33.40 -1.56 1.89
N PHE A 209 33.09 -2.86 1.79
CA PHE A 209 34.09 -3.88 1.48
C PHE A 209 34.69 -3.74 0.07
N LEU A 210 33.89 -3.29 -0.91
CA LEU A 210 34.37 -3.02 -2.28
C LEU A 210 35.23 -1.76 -2.40
N VAL A 211 35.07 -0.79 -1.49
CA VAL A 211 35.87 0.45 -1.48
C VAL A 211 37.24 0.23 -0.82
N THR A 212 37.36 -0.69 0.14
CA THR A 212 38.64 -1.04 0.79
C THR A 212 39.46 -2.09 0.04
N SER A 213 38.89 -2.77 -0.96
CA SER A 213 39.61 -3.73 -1.82
C SER A 213 40.17 -3.11 -3.11
N LEU A 214 40.07 -1.79 -3.27
CA LEU A 214 40.59 -1.00 -4.39
C LEU A 214 41.76 -0.08 -3.99
N PHE A 215 42.33 -0.29 -2.79
CA PHE A 215 43.62 0.22 -2.34
C PHE A 215 44.46 -0.94 -1.81
#